data_AF-A0A951DTY2-F1
#
_entry.id   AF-A0A951DTY2-F1
#
_cell.length_a   1.000
_cell.length_b   1.000
_cell.length_c   1.000
_cell.angle_alpha   90.00
_cell.angle_beta   90.00
_cell.angle_gamma   90.00
#
_symmetry.space_group_name_H-M   'P 1'
#
loop_
_entity.id
_entity.type
_entity.pdbx_description
1 polymer ?
#
loop_
_entity_poly.entity_id
_entity_poly.type
_entity_poly.pdbx_seq_one_letter_code
_entity_poly.pdbx_strand_id
1 'polypeptide(L)'
;MHVLSTHPDPTELIAHIDGEAAPEVAAHVRHCADCTREAEGLSHTARQLLSKLYRFDCPDSMSLGEYVLDVLDPNRRRRVAAHIVECEECAGELHTLREYLALSPGE
;
A
#
# COMPACT_ATOMS: atom_id res chain seq x y z
N MET A 1 36.23 18.77 12.88
CA MET A 1 35.07 18.90 11.97
C MET A 1 35.53 18.57 10.56
N HIS A 2 35.36 17.33 10.13
CA HIS A 2 35.49 16.95 8.72
C HIS A 2 34.07 16.81 8.18
N VAL A 3 33.64 17.78 7.37
CA VAL A 3 32.48 17.58 6.51
C VAL A 3 33.01 16.76 5.34
N LEU A 4 33.00 15.44 5.48
CA LEU A 4 33.15 14.58 4.32
C LEU A 4 31.88 14.82 3.49
N SER A 5 32.05 15.52 2.37
CA SER A 5 31.03 15.71 1.33
C SER A 5 30.76 14.39 0.61
N THR A 6 30.46 13.34 1.38
CA THR A 6 29.97 12.08 0.84
C THR A 6 28.46 12.22 0.74
N HIS A 7 27.95 12.14 -0.49
CA HIS A 7 26.51 12.09 -0.71
C HIS A 7 25.94 10.84 -0.05
N PRO A 8 24.73 10.90 0.54
CA PRO A 8 24.05 9.72 1.05
C PRO A 8 23.89 8.66 -0.04
N ASP A 9 24.01 7.41 0.35
CA ASP A 9 23.75 6.30 -0.57
C ASP A 9 22.24 6.11 -0.81
N PRO A 10 21.82 5.29 -1.80
CA PRO A 10 20.40 5.10 -2.11
C PRO A 10 19.57 4.57 -0.93
N THR A 11 20.15 3.75 -0.05
CA THR A 11 19.46 3.21 1.13
C THR A 11 19.20 4.32 2.14
N GLU A 12 20.19 5.19 2.36
CA GLU A 12 20.04 6.36 3.22
C GLU A 12 19.02 7.38 2.68
N LEU A 13 18.95 7.55 1.35
CA LEU A 13 17.92 8.36 0.71
C LEU A 13 16.52 7.75 0.85
N ILE A 14 16.39 6.42 0.77
CA ILE A 14 15.11 5.73 1.04
C ILE A 14 14.71 5.92 2.50
N ALA A 15 15.61 5.69 3.45
CA ALA A 15 15.35 5.97 4.86
C ALA A 15 14.96 7.43 5.10
N HIS A 16 15.52 8.38 4.33
CA HIS A 16 15.12 9.78 4.42
C HIS A 16 13.68 10.01 3.95
N ILE A 17 13.28 9.37 2.84
CA ILE A 17 11.91 9.42 2.31
C ILE A 17 10.91 8.86 3.33
N ASP A 18 11.27 7.78 4.02
CA ASP A 18 10.44 7.12 5.03
C ASP A 18 10.46 7.86 6.40
N GLY A 19 11.29 8.90 6.54
CA GLY A 19 11.41 9.68 7.78
C GLY A 19 12.29 9.03 8.86
N GLU A 20 13.06 8.01 8.49
CA GLU A 20 13.88 7.17 9.38
C GLU A 20 15.38 7.47 9.29
N ALA A 21 15.81 8.34 8.37
CA ALA A 21 17.23 8.68 8.20
C ALA A 21 17.85 9.37 9.42
N ALA A 22 19.16 9.19 9.57
CA ALA A 22 19.96 9.93 10.53
C ALA A 22 19.84 11.46 10.32
N PRO A 23 19.91 12.28 11.40
CA PRO A 23 19.75 13.73 11.30
C PRO A 23 20.73 14.40 10.33
N GLU A 24 21.98 13.93 10.27
CA GLU A 24 22.99 14.38 9.31
C GLU A 24 22.60 14.14 7.85
N VAL A 25 22.04 12.97 7.53
CA VAL A 25 21.55 12.65 6.17
C VAL A 25 20.38 13.56 5.80
N ALA A 26 19.40 13.69 6.69
CA ALA A 26 18.27 14.57 6.47
C ALA A 26 18.71 16.04 6.32
N ALA A 27 19.72 16.48 7.08
CA ALA A 27 20.32 17.80 6.93
C ALA A 27 21.05 17.95 5.58
N HIS A 28 21.78 16.94 5.13
CA HIS A 28 22.44 16.97 3.83
C HIS A 28 21.41 17.09 2.70
N VAL A 29 20.39 16.22 2.66
CA VAL A 29 19.38 16.22 1.60
C VAL A 29 18.70 17.58 1.48
N ARG A 30 18.36 18.23 2.61
CA ARG A 30 17.76 19.58 2.62
C ARG A 30 18.63 20.68 1.98
N HIS A 31 19.95 20.51 1.93
CA HIS A 31 20.88 21.52 1.43
C HIS A 31 21.56 21.11 0.11
N CYS A 32 21.36 19.87 -0.37
CA CYS A 32 21.93 19.37 -1.61
C CYS A 32 20.84 19.16 -2.66
N ALA A 33 20.89 19.95 -3.74
CA ALA A 33 19.89 19.89 -4.81
C ALA A 33 19.89 18.56 -5.58
N ASP A 34 21.04 17.90 -5.70
CA ASP A 34 21.13 16.60 -6.39
C ASP A 34 20.51 15.48 -5.55
N CYS A 35 20.84 15.42 -4.25
CA CYS A 35 20.20 14.45 -3.34
C CYS A 35 18.72 14.71 -3.15
N THR A 36 18.27 15.97 -3.18
CA THR A 36 16.83 16.30 -3.18
C THR A 36 16.16 15.70 -4.41
N ARG A 37 16.71 15.93 -5.60
CA ARG A 37 16.17 15.41 -6.87
C ARG A 37 16.14 13.89 -6.92
N GLU A 38 17.19 13.25 -6.38
CA GLU A 38 17.28 11.80 -6.31
C GLU A 38 16.24 11.21 -5.35
N ALA A 39 16.10 11.79 -4.15
CA ALA A 39 15.06 11.39 -3.20
C ALA A 39 13.65 11.59 -3.76
N GLU A 40 13.39 12.69 -4.49
CA GLU A 40 12.12 12.92 -5.19
C GLU A 40 11.84 11.83 -6.24
N GLY A 41 12.84 11.46 -7.04
CA GLY A 41 12.74 10.40 -8.05
C GLY A 41 12.45 9.01 -7.47
N LEU A 42 13.14 8.66 -6.38
CA LEU A 42 12.90 7.43 -5.63
C LEU A 42 11.49 7.44 -5.03
N SER A 43 11.08 8.54 -4.41
CA SER A 43 9.76 8.71 -3.80
C SER A 43 8.64 8.63 -4.84
N HIS A 44 8.82 9.20 -6.03
CA HIS A 44 7.88 9.06 -7.14
C HIS A 44 7.75 7.60 -7.61
N THR A 45 8.87 6.90 -7.79
CA THR A 45 8.88 5.48 -8.16
C THR A 45 8.18 4.61 -7.11
N ALA A 46 8.47 4.84 -5.82
CA ALA A 46 7.83 4.14 -4.72
C ALA A 46 6.30 4.32 -4.73
N ARG A 47 5.81 5.55 -4.93
CA ARG A 47 4.36 5.82 -5.05
C ARG A 47 3.73 5.11 -6.24
N GLN A 48 4.40 5.07 -7.39
CA GLN A 48 3.90 4.36 -8.56
C GLN A 48 3.82 2.85 -8.31
N LEU A 49 4.83 2.26 -7.66
CA LEU A 49 4.83 0.85 -7.29
C LEU A 49 3.71 0.56 -6.29
N LEU A 50 3.60 1.35 -5.23
CA LEU A 50 2.53 1.22 -4.25
C LEU A 50 1.16 1.30 -4.91
N SER A 51 0.92 2.24 -5.83
CA SER A 51 -0.37 2.34 -6.52
C SER A 51 -0.72 1.10 -7.36
N LYS A 52 0.28 0.36 -7.83
CA LYS A 52 0.08 -0.85 -8.64
C LYS A 52 0.03 -2.12 -7.81
N LEU A 53 0.74 -2.14 -6.69
CA LEU A 53 0.84 -3.30 -5.80
C LEU A 53 -0.20 -3.27 -4.68
N TYR A 54 -0.76 -2.10 -4.38
CA TYR A 54 -1.85 -1.95 -3.43
C TYR A 54 -3.04 -2.77 -3.90
N ARG A 55 -3.41 -3.77 -3.09
CA ARG A 55 -4.52 -4.69 -3.35
C ARG A 55 -4.41 -5.45 -4.68
N PHE A 56 -3.20 -5.63 -5.21
CA PHE A 56 -2.98 -6.26 -6.51
C PHE A 56 -3.59 -7.66 -6.62
N ASP A 57 -3.46 -8.47 -5.56
CA ASP A 57 -4.03 -9.82 -5.50
C ASP A 57 -5.43 -9.85 -4.84
N CYS A 58 -5.98 -8.70 -4.45
CA CYS A 58 -7.30 -8.65 -3.84
C CYS A 58 -8.40 -8.87 -4.88
N PRO A 59 -9.48 -9.58 -4.51
CA PRO A 59 -10.69 -9.56 -5.29
C PRO A 59 -11.24 -8.14 -5.38
N ASP A 60 -11.81 -7.79 -6.54
CA ASP A 60 -12.54 -6.54 -6.69
C ASP A 60 -13.79 -6.51 -5.80
N SER A 61 -14.30 -5.31 -5.52
CA SER A 61 -15.47 -5.12 -4.64
C SER A 61 -16.73 -5.82 -5.15
N MET A 62 -16.87 -5.98 -6.48
CA MET A 62 -17.99 -6.72 -7.06
C MET A 62 -17.94 -8.20 -6.69
N SER A 63 -16.76 -8.82 -6.77
CA SER A 63 -16.51 -10.20 -6.38
C SER A 63 -16.80 -10.43 -4.89
N LEU A 64 -16.47 -9.46 -4.03
CA LEU A 64 -16.79 -9.52 -2.60
C LEU A 64 -18.30 -9.43 -2.36
N GLY A 65 -19.01 -8.56 -3.08
CA GLY A 65 -20.48 -8.49 -3.03
C GLY A 65 -21.13 -9.81 -3.49
N GLU A 66 -20.72 -10.32 -4.65
CA GLU A 66 -21.19 -11.61 -5.18
C GLU A 66 -20.91 -12.78 -4.23
N TYR A 67 -19.79 -12.74 -3.51
CA TYR A 67 -19.45 -13.73 -2.49
C TYR A 67 -20.43 -13.69 -1.31
N VAL A 68 -20.78 -12.50 -0.81
CA VAL A 68 -21.77 -12.32 0.28
C VAL A 68 -23.16 -12.77 -0.16
N LEU A 69 -23.55 -12.45 -1.40
CA LEU A 69 -24.84 -12.83 -1.98
C LEU A 69 -24.92 -14.32 -2.38
N ASP A 70 -23.82 -15.06 -2.26
CA ASP A 70 -23.71 -16.47 -2.63
C ASP A 70 -24.07 -16.78 -4.10
N VAL A 71 -23.65 -15.89 -5.02
CA VAL A 71 -23.92 -16.02 -6.47
C VAL A 71 -22.69 -16.38 -7.30
N LEU A 72 -21.51 -16.49 -6.67
CA LEU A 72 -20.28 -16.92 -7.33
C LEU A 72 -20.30 -18.40 -7.69
N ASP A 73 -19.67 -18.75 -8.81
CA ASP A 73 -19.38 -20.15 -9.11
C ASP A 73 -18.47 -20.79 -8.05
N PRO A 74 -18.50 -22.12 -7.85
CA PRO A 74 -17.76 -22.79 -6.77
C PRO A 74 -16.25 -22.54 -6.78
N ASN A 75 -15.63 -22.39 -7.95
CA ASN A 75 -14.19 -22.15 -8.04
C ASN A 75 -13.85 -20.72 -7.63
N ARG A 76 -14.61 -19.73 -8.11
CA ARG A 76 -14.40 -18.33 -7.74
C ARG A 76 -14.74 -18.08 -6.27
N ARG A 77 -15.81 -18.69 -5.74
CA ARG A 77 -16.14 -18.67 -4.32
C ARG A 77 -15.00 -19.18 -3.44
N ARG A 78 -14.37 -20.30 -3.81
CA ARG A 78 -13.21 -20.85 -3.10
C ARG A 78 -12.00 -19.91 -3.11
N ARG A 79 -11.67 -19.30 -4.26
CA ARG A 79 -10.55 -18.35 -4.36
C ARG A 79 -10.79 -17.11 -3.50
N VAL A 80 -11.98 -16.53 -3.56
CA VAL A 80 -12.36 -15.36 -2.77
C VAL A 80 -12.32 -15.70 -1.27
N ALA A 81 -12.88 -16.84 -0.87
CA ALA A 81 -12.82 -17.31 0.52
C ALA A 81 -11.38 -17.47 1.03
N ALA A 82 -10.50 -18.09 0.23
CA ALA A 82 -9.10 -18.27 0.59
C ALA A 82 -8.38 -16.92 0.76
N HIS A 83 -8.63 -15.95 -0.12
CA HIS A 83 -8.04 -14.61 -0.01
C HIS A 83 -8.51 -13.87 1.25
N ILE A 84 -9.81 -13.89 1.54
CA ILE A 84 -10.40 -13.19 2.69
C ILE A 84 -9.77 -13.65 4.01
N VAL A 85 -9.40 -14.92 4.13
CA VAL A 85 -8.77 -15.46 5.35
C VAL A 85 -7.38 -14.85 5.60
N GLU A 86 -6.66 -14.50 4.54
CA GLU A 86 -5.27 -14.02 4.60
C GLU A 86 -5.16 -12.48 4.50
N CYS A 87 -6.25 -11.78 4.19
CA CYS A 87 -6.24 -10.34 3.89
C CYS A 87 -7.20 -9.56 4.80
N GLU A 88 -6.64 -8.81 5.75
CA GLU A 88 -7.38 -8.00 6.72
C GLU A 88 -8.28 -6.94 6.06
N GLU A 89 -7.79 -6.27 5.02
CA GLU A 89 -8.55 -5.27 4.26
C GLU A 89 -9.81 -5.87 3.63
N CYS A 90 -9.69 -7.03 2.97
CA CYS A 90 -10.83 -7.71 2.36
C CYS A 90 -11.79 -8.29 3.42
N ALA A 91 -11.27 -8.73 4.58
CA ALA A 91 -12.10 -9.16 5.69
C ALA A 91 -12.93 -8.00 6.27
N GLY A 92 -12.33 -6.81 6.41
CA GLY A 92 -13.02 -5.60 6.85
C GLY A 92 -14.08 -5.13 5.84
N GLU A 93 -13.77 -5.14 4.55
CA GLU A 93 -14.74 -4.82 3.48
C GLU A 93 -15.93 -5.79 3.50
N LEU A 94 -15.65 -7.09 3.65
CA LEU A 94 -16.69 -8.12 3.75
C LEU A 94 -17.59 -7.92 4.99
N HIS A 95 -17.00 -7.56 6.12
CA HIS A 95 -17.75 -7.26 7.33
C HIS A 95 -18.71 -6.08 7.12
N THR A 96 -18.19 -4.99 6.56
CA THR A 96 -18.98 -3.78 6.22
C THR A 96 -20.15 -4.12 5.28
N LEU A 97 -19.90 -4.91 4.24
CA LEU A 97 -20.94 -5.34 3.30
C LEU A 97 -22.05 -6.15 3.97
N ARG A 98 -21.69 -7.06 4.89
CA ARG A 98 -22.67 -7.85 5.65
C ARG A 98 -23.52 -6.99 6.58
N GLU A 99 -22.90 -6.02 7.25
CA GLU A 99 -23.63 -5.07 8.10
C GLU A 99 -24.63 -4.24 7.29
N TYR A 100 -24.21 -3.72 6.13
CA TYR A 100 -25.08 -2.95 5.25
C TYR A 100 -26.32 -3.75 4.80
N LEU A 101 -26.11 -5.01 4.39
CA LEU A 101 -27.20 -5.91 3.97
C LEU A 101 -28.13 -6.30 5.13
N ALA A 102 -27.61 -6.40 6.36
CA ALA A 102 -28.43 -6.67 7.54
C ALA A 102 -29.31 -5.46 7.91
N LEU A 103 -28.85 -4.23 7.65
CA LEU A 103 -29.59 -2.99 7.90
C LEU A 103 -30.59 -2.63 6.79
N SER A 104 -30.42 -3.19 5.59
CA SER A 104 -31.28 -2.96 4.42
C SER A 104 -31.93 -4.26 3.91
N PRO A 105 -32.76 -4.95 4.71
CA PRO A 105 -33.44 -6.15 4.22
C PRO A 105 -34.54 -5.75 3.24
N GLY A 106 -34.22 -5.79 1.94
CA GLY A 106 -35.14 -5.82 0.80
C GLY A 106 -36.35 -4.89 0.87
N GLU A 107 -36.25 -3.70 0.26
CA GLU A 107 -37.43 -2.97 -0.24
C GLU A 107 -38.10 -3.71 -1.41
#